data_AF-A0A8C3XJ55-F1
#
_entry.id   AF-A0A8C3XJ55-F1
#
_cell.length_a   1.000
_cell.length_b   1.000
_cell.length_c   1.000
_cell.angle_alpha   90.00
_cell.angle_beta   90.00
_cell.angle_gamma   90.00
#
_symmetry.space_group_name_H-M   'P 1'
#
loop_
_entity.id
_entity.type
_entity.pdbx_description
1 polymer ?
#
loop_
_entity_poly.entity_id
_entity_poly.type
_entity_poly.pdbx_seq_one_letter_code
_entity_poly.pdbx_strand_id
1 'polypeptide(L)'
;MKKAVANAVQQEVKSFCGLEASRVPTEEVLSVSGESCDSSDEMDAKESTNERTASRKKKSKRHKENPDEAVGEDYPIDIWLLLAAYIRPEDTVKFSLICKKAWTVTCTAAFWTRLYRRHYTLDAYLPLRLRPESMERLHCLRACVIRSLYHMYEPFVSRVSRNPAIPETTPSTLKNSKCLLFWCRKIEGNRREPLWEFNFKFKKQPPRLKSNCCKDLQPPVQYEDVHTNPDQDCCLLQITTLNFIFLPVVMGMIFTLFTINVSTDMRHHRVRLVFQDSPVWNGKKPRLDQGVQIVLDPVHSVRLLDWWHPQYPVSLKA
;
A
#
# COMPACT_ATOMS: atom_id res chain seq x y z
N MET A 1 16.58 24.38 -40.69
CA MET A 1 16.20 25.05 -39.42
C MET A 1 15.31 24.19 -38.50
N LYS A 2 14.27 23.49 -38.98
CA LYS A 2 13.30 22.76 -38.11
C LYS A 2 13.88 21.62 -37.24
N LYS A 3 14.87 20.86 -37.75
CA LYS A 3 15.47 19.72 -37.02
C LYS A 3 16.39 20.15 -35.86
N ALA A 4 17.06 21.29 -36.00
CA ALA A 4 17.91 21.85 -34.95
C ALA A 4 17.07 22.38 -33.77
N VAL A 5 15.93 23.00 -34.05
CA VAL A 5 14.97 23.47 -33.03
C VAL A 5 14.34 22.29 -32.30
N ALA A 6 13.92 21.24 -33.01
CA ALA A 6 13.40 20.02 -32.38
C ALA A 6 14.43 19.35 -31.46
N ASN A 7 15.69 19.28 -31.88
CA ASN A 7 16.78 18.72 -31.08
C ASN A 7 17.11 19.60 -29.86
N ALA A 8 17.07 20.93 -30.00
CA ALA A 8 17.30 21.86 -28.90
C ALA A 8 16.18 21.76 -27.84
N VAL A 9 14.92 21.73 -28.28
CA VAL A 9 13.77 21.51 -27.38
C VAL A 9 13.86 20.14 -26.70
N GLN A 10 14.27 19.09 -27.44
CA GLN A 10 14.47 17.77 -26.85
C GLN A 10 15.61 17.75 -25.81
N GLN A 11 16.70 18.50 -26.03
CA GLN A 11 17.78 18.63 -25.07
C GLN A 11 17.37 19.45 -23.84
N GLU A 12 16.63 20.54 -24.01
CA GLU A 12 16.07 21.33 -22.91
C GLU A 12 15.05 20.52 -22.10
N VAL A 13 14.20 19.74 -22.74
CA VAL A 13 13.25 18.85 -22.05
C VAL A 13 13.99 17.74 -21.30
N LYS A 14 15.06 17.19 -21.86
CA LYS A 14 15.90 16.17 -21.20
C LYS A 14 16.66 16.73 -20.00
N SER A 15 17.19 17.95 -20.09
CA SER A 15 17.86 18.61 -18.97
C SER A 15 16.87 19.00 -17.87
N PHE A 16 15.68 19.48 -18.24
CA PHE A 16 14.62 19.84 -17.30
C PHE A 16 13.97 18.62 -16.61
N CYS A 17 13.97 17.45 -17.27
CA CYS A 17 13.43 16.20 -16.73
C CYS A 17 14.47 15.31 -16.02
N GLY A 18 15.76 15.69 -15.99
CA GLY A 18 16.82 14.88 -15.37
C GLY A 18 17.08 13.54 -16.07
N LEU A 19 16.78 13.45 -17.37
CA LEU A 19 16.81 12.20 -18.15
C LEU A 19 18.21 11.77 -18.59
N GLU A 20 19.28 12.51 -18.25
CA GLU A 20 20.66 12.13 -18.63
C GLU A 20 21.12 10.79 -18.00
N ALA A 21 20.44 10.31 -16.95
CA ALA A 21 20.71 9.01 -16.34
C ALA A 21 20.02 7.81 -17.01
N SER A 22 19.15 8.03 -18.02
CA SER A 22 18.35 6.96 -18.64
C SER A 22 18.78 6.68 -20.07
N ARG A 23 19.96 6.07 -20.26
CA ARG A 23 20.28 5.39 -21.52
C ARG A 23 19.54 4.06 -21.56
N VAL A 24 18.48 3.97 -22.35
CA VAL A 24 17.83 2.70 -22.72
C VAL A 24 18.38 2.27 -24.08
N PRO A 25 19.02 1.09 -24.20
CA PRO A 25 19.26 0.48 -25.51
C PRO A 25 17.92 0.11 -26.14
N THR A 26 17.69 0.60 -27.34
CA THR A 26 16.50 0.27 -28.13
C THR A 26 16.86 -0.92 -28.99
N GLU A 27 16.49 -2.13 -28.56
CA GLU A 27 16.21 -3.31 -29.41
C GLU A 27 16.02 -4.53 -28.53
N GLU A 28 14.79 -5.06 -28.46
CA GLU A 28 14.56 -6.50 -28.56
C GLU A 28 13.10 -6.73 -28.97
N VAL A 29 12.98 -7.25 -30.19
CA VAL A 29 11.76 -7.66 -30.88
C VAL A 29 11.30 -8.99 -30.28
N LEU A 30 10.03 -9.11 -29.91
CA LEU A 30 9.39 -10.41 -29.72
C LEU A 30 8.11 -10.50 -30.53
N SER A 31 8.26 -11.08 -31.72
CA SER A 31 7.20 -11.70 -32.51
C SER A 31 6.72 -12.97 -31.81
N VAL A 32 5.43 -13.06 -31.51
CA VAL A 32 4.78 -14.33 -31.13
C VAL A 32 4.00 -14.82 -32.34
N SER A 33 4.57 -15.81 -33.02
CA SER A 33 3.87 -16.67 -33.98
C SER A 33 2.87 -17.54 -33.23
N GLY A 34 1.66 -17.66 -33.79
CA GLY A 34 0.59 -18.47 -33.23
C GLY A 34 0.83 -19.96 -33.43
N GLU A 35 0.46 -20.74 -32.42
CA GLU A 35 0.26 -22.18 -32.55
C GLU A 35 -1.18 -22.51 -32.15
N SER A 36 -1.92 -23.06 -33.12
CA SER A 36 -3.24 -23.65 -32.97
C SER A 36 -3.10 -25.09 -32.50
N CYS A 37 -3.75 -25.46 -31.40
CA CYS A 37 -3.86 -26.85 -30.96
C CYS A 37 -5.29 -27.33 -31.17
N ASP A 38 -5.50 -28.06 -32.27
CA ASP A 38 -6.61 -28.97 -32.46
C ASP A 38 -6.33 -30.26 -31.69
N SER A 39 -7.31 -30.78 -30.96
CA SER A 39 -7.25 -32.15 -30.43
C SER A 39 -8.63 -32.78 -30.49
N SER A 40 -8.76 -33.68 -31.46
CA SER A 40 -9.80 -34.68 -31.61
C SER A 40 -9.54 -35.85 -30.65
N ASP A 41 -10.60 -36.49 -30.13
CA ASP A 41 -10.65 -37.93 -29.87
C ASP A 41 -12.11 -38.40 -29.71
N GLU A 42 -12.36 -39.60 -30.26
CA GLU A 42 -13.64 -40.25 -30.56
C GLU A 42 -14.04 -41.35 -29.54
N MET A 43 -15.33 -41.74 -29.61
CA MET A 43 -16.02 -42.93 -29.02
C MET A 43 -16.31 -42.97 -27.50
N ASP A 44 -17.44 -43.50 -26.96
CA ASP A 44 -18.57 -44.27 -27.52
C ASP A 44 -19.84 -44.18 -26.63
N ALA A 45 -20.95 -44.72 -27.15
CA ALA A 45 -22.36 -44.64 -26.75
C ALA A 45 -22.78 -45.02 -25.31
N LYS A 46 -23.85 -44.37 -24.81
CA LYS A 46 -25.13 -45.01 -24.40
C LYS A 46 -26.27 -44.02 -24.10
N GLU A 47 -27.45 -44.48 -24.48
CA GLU A 47 -28.77 -43.86 -24.61
C GLU A 47 -29.54 -43.72 -23.28
N SER A 48 -30.22 -42.59 -23.04
CA SER A 48 -31.57 -42.54 -22.45
C SER A 48 -32.15 -41.12 -22.43
N THR A 49 -33.11 -40.90 -23.33
CA THR A 49 -34.33 -40.09 -23.25
C THR A 49 -34.58 -39.29 -21.96
N ASN A 50 -34.68 -37.95 -22.05
CA ASN A 50 -35.90 -37.22 -21.71
C ASN A 50 -35.82 -35.70 -21.98
N GLU A 51 -36.71 -35.31 -22.87
CA GLU A 51 -37.43 -34.06 -23.09
C GLU A 51 -37.07 -32.76 -22.31
N ARG A 52 -36.74 -31.76 -23.14
CA ARG A 52 -37.31 -30.39 -23.15
C ARG A 52 -37.16 -29.55 -21.88
N THR A 53 -36.11 -28.71 -21.86
CA THR A 53 -36.31 -27.26 -21.67
C THR A 53 -35.31 -26.48 -22.54
N ALA A 54 -35.84 -25.75 -23.52
CA ALA A 54 -35.08 -24.85 -24.37
C ALA A 54 -34.56 -23.66 -23.53
N SER A 55 -33.36 -23.79 -22.98
CA SER A 55 -32.63 -22.66 -22.44
C SER A 55 -31.99 -21.88 -23.59
N ARG A 56 -32.70 -20.84 -24.05
CA ARG A 56 -32.11 -19.78 -24.89
C ARG A 56 -30.90 -19.20 -24.14
N LYS A 57 -29.70 -19.70 -24.47
CA LYS A 57 -28.43 -19.04 -24.13
C LYS A 57 -28.46 -17.65 -24.77
N LYS A 58 -28.78 -16.64 -23.95
CA LYS A 58 -28.63 -15.23 -24.29
C LYS A 58 -27.13 -15.00 -24.49
N LYS A 59 -26.68 -15.18 -25.74
CA LYS A 59 -25.32 -14.88 -26.18
C LYS A 59 -25.10 -13.41 -25.85
N SER A 60 -24.36 -13.14 -24.78
CA SER A 60 -23.93 -11.79 -24.43
C SER A 60 -23.30 -11.21 -25.69
N LYS A 61 -23.95 -10.18 -26.23
CA LYS A 61 -23.49 -9.42 -27.37
C LYS A 61 -22.21 -8.75 -26.87
N ARG A 62 -21.06 -9.38 -27.12
CA ARG A 62 -19.76 -8.70 -27.02
C ARG A 62 -19.96 -7.38 -27.74
N HIS A 63 -19.74 -6.30 -27.00
CA HIS A 63 -19.75 -4.96 -27.54
C HIS A 63 -18.88 -4.99 -28.78
N LYS A 64 -19.52 -4.88 -29.96
CA LYS A 64 -18.82 -4.68 -31.21
C LYS A 64 -18.33 -3.25 -31.08
N GLU A 65 -17.06 -3.07 -30.72
CA GLU A 65 -16.42 -1.76 -30.72
C GLU A 65 -16.74 -1.10 -32.06
N ASN A 66 -17.39 0.07 -31.99
CA ASN A 66 -17.59 0.88 -33.17
C ASN A 66 -16.20 1.32 -33.63
N PRO A 67 -15.87 1.18 -34.93
CA PRO A 67 -14.57 1.62 -35.44
C PRO A 67 -14.37 3.15 -35.40
N ASP A 68 -15.40 3.91 -34.99
CA ASP A 68 -15.39 5.38 -34.87
C ASP A 68 -15.21 5.90 -33.43
N GLU A 69 -14.92 5.04 -32.44
CA GLU A 69 -14.34 5.56 -31.20
C GLU A 69 -12.94 6.05 -31.52
N ALA A 70 -12.79 7.37 -31.66
CA ALA A 70 -11.51 8.04 -31.89
C ALA A 70 -10.48 7.50 -30.89
N VAL A 71 -9.63 6.59 -31.37
CA VAL A 71 -8.52 6.05 -30.60
C VAL A 71 -7.69 7.27 -30.21
N GLY A 72 -7.63 7.54 -28.90
CA GLY A 72 -6.91 8.70 -28.39
C GLY A 72 -5.47 8.70 -28.89
N GLU A 73 -4.96 9.88 -29.25
CA GLU A 73 -3.59 10.02 -29.76
C GLU A 73 -2.56 9.60 -28.72
N ASP A 74 -1.55 8.88 -29.18
CA ASP A 74 -0.61 8.18 -28.32
C ASP A 74 0.61 9.06 -27.99
N TYR A 75 0.44 10.02 -27.08
CA TYR A 75 1.50 11.00 -26.75
C TYR A 75 2.80 10.37 -26.24
N PRO A 76 3.99 10.92 -26.58
CA PRO A 76 5.27 10.44 -26.07
C PRO A 76 5.38 10.57 -24.53
N ILE A 77 6.22 9.74 -23.92
CA ILE A 77 6.40 9.68 -22.46
C ILE A 77 6.83 11.02 -21.86
N ASP A 78 7.55 11.84 -22.62
CA ASP A 78 8.03 13.16 -22.19
C ASP A 78 6.87 14.11 -21.86
N ILE A 79 5.76 14.04 -22.60
CA ILE A 79 4.56 14.83 -22.31
C ILE A 79 3.94 14.39 -20.99
N TRP A 80 3.87 13.07 -20.74
CA TRP A 80 3.39 12.55 -19.46
C TRP A 80 4.30 12.94 -18.29
N LEU A 81 5.62 12.97 -18.49
CA LEU A 81 6.58 13.47 -17.49
C LEU A 81 6.40 14.97 -17.21
N LEU A 82 6.09 15.77 -18.24
CA LEU A 82 5.78 17.19 -18.08
C LEU A 82 4.49 17.38 -17.27
N LEU A 83 3.41 16.68 -17.64
CA LEU A 83 2.13 16.75 -16.96
C LEU A 83 2.23 16.30 -15.50
N ALA A 84 3.00 15.23 -15.23
CA ALA A 84 3.20 14.70 -13.90
C ALA A 84 3.79 15.73 -12.90
N ALA A 85 4.51 16.74 -13.40
CA ALA A 85 5.07 17.83 -12.60
C ALA A 85 4.01 18.69 -11.90
N TYR A 86 2.77 18.66 -12.38
CA TYR A 86 1.65 19.45 -11.88
C TYR A 86 0.64 18.62 -11.08
N ILE A 87 0.81 17.29 -11.04
CA ILE A 87 -0.10 16.40 -10.31
C ILE A 87 0.13 16.53 -8.82
N ARG A 88 -0.93 16.76 -8.04
CA ARG A 88 -0.85 16.85 -6.58
C ARG A 88 -0.63 15.45 -5.97
N PRO A 89 0.02 15.34 -4.78
CA PRO A 89 0.24 14.06 -4.12
C PRO A 89 -1.00 13.15 -4.06
N GLU A 90 -2.17 13.70 -3.71
CA GLU A 90 -3.46 12.99 -3.62
C GLU A 90 -4.01 12.49 -4.97
N ASP A 91 -3.57 13.09 -6.07
CA ASP A 91 -4.05 12.78 -7.42
C ASP A 91 -3.12 11.81 -8.17
N THR A 92 -2.04 11.34 -7.53
CA THR A 92 -1.06 10.40 -8.13
C THR A 92 -1.73 9.14 -8.69
N VAL A 93 -2.71 8.58 -7.97
CA VAL A 93 -3.45 7.38 -8.42
C VAL A 93 -4.39 7.71 -9.58
N LYS A 94 -5.08 8.85 -9.53
CA LYS A 94 -5.97 9.25 -10.64
C LYS A 94 -5.17 9.46 -11.92
N PHE A 95 -3.99 10.07 -11.79
CA PHE A 95 -3.07 10.27 -12.90
C PHE A 95 -2.57 8.93 -13.48
N SER A 96 -2.14 7.99 -12.62
CA SER A 96 -1.66 6.69 -13.11
C SER A 96 -2.76 5.88 -13.80
N LEU A 97 -4.02 6.07 -13.44
CA LEU A 97 -5.16 5.38 -14.05
C LEU A 97 -5.59 5.94 -15.42
N ILE A 98 -5.01 7.06 -15.89
CA ILE A 98 -5.36 7.64 -17.19
C ILE A 98 -4.98 6.69 -18.33
N CYS A 99 -3.72 6.22 -18.34
CA CYS A 99 -3.22 5.32 -19.38
C CYS A 99 -1.92 4.63 -18.92
N LYS A 100 -1.43 3.67 -19.72
CA LYS A 100 -0.18 2.95 -19.45
C LYS A 100 1.02 3.88 -19.31
N LYS A 101 1.15 4.90 -20.16
CA LYS A 101 2.28 5.85 -20.10
C LYS A 101 2.24 6.71 -18.83
N ALA A 102 1.06 7.17 -18.41
CA ALA A 102 0.89 7.89 -17.15
C ALA A 102 1.26 7.00 -15.94
N TRP A 103 0.80 5.75 -15.94
CA TRP A 103 1.20 4.76 -14.95
C TRP A 103 2.72 4.54 -14.92
N THR A 104 3.35 4.32 -16.09
CA THR A 104 4.81 4.15 -16.20
C THR A 104 5.56 5.36 -15.63
N VAL A 105 5.10 6.59 -15.88
CA VAL A 105 5.68 7.79 -15.26
C VAL A 105 5.66 7.72 -13.74
N THR A 106 4.53 7.31 -13.13
CA THR A 106 4.45 7.13 -11.66
C THR A 106 5.34 6.01 -11.12
N CYS A 107 5.84 5.13 -11.99
CA CYS A 107 6.81 4.12 -11.59
C CYS A 107 8.25 4.65 -11.51
N THR A 108 8.56 5.78 -12.17
CA THR A 108 9.94 6.28 -12.31
C THR A 108 10.47 6.97 -11.05
N ALA A 109 11.78 6.92 -10.85
CA ALA A 109 12.45 7.73 -9.83
C ALA A 109 12.27 9.24 -10.07
N ALA A 110 12.35 9.68 -11.33
CA ALA A 110 12.18 11.09 -11.71
C ALA A 110 10.86 11.67 -11.21
N PHE A 111 9.76 10.91 -11.30
CA PHE A 111 8.47 11.32 -10.74
C PHE A 111 8.55 11.58 -9.23
N TRP A 112 9.03 10.59 -8.46
CA TRP A 112 9.08 10.67 -7.00
C TRP A 112 10.07 11.73 -6.51
N THR A 113 11.26 11.83 -7.11
CA THR A 113 12.25 12.87 -6.77
C THR A 113 11.73 14.28 -7.05
N ARG A 114 11.05 14.50 -8.19
CA ARG A 114 10.44 15.81 -8.51
C ARG A 114 9.28 16.11 -7.55
N LEU A 115 8.45 15.13 -7.23
CA LEU A 115 7.36 15.27 -6.29
C LEU A 115 7.85 15.67 -4.89
N TYR A 116 8.93 15.03 -4.42
CA TYR A 116 9.60 15.38 -3.16
C TYR A 116 10.12 16.82 -3.19
N ARG A 117 10.95 17.16 -4.19
CA ARG A 117 11.58 18.48 -4.29
C ARG A 117 10.58 19.63 -4.35
N ARG A 118 9.44 19.41 -5.04
CA ARG A 118 8.37 20.43 -5.15
C ARG A 118 7.74 20.79 -3.80
N HIS A 119 7.69 19.85 -2.86
CA HIS A 119 7.02 20.02 -1.56
C HIS A 119 7.99 20.08 -0.37
N TYR A 120 9.29 19.91 -0.61
CA TYR A 120 10.30 19.99 0.43
C TYR A 120 10.50 21.44 0.88
N THR A 121 10.50 21.65 2.19
CA THR A 121 10.81 22.92 2.85
C THR A 121 11.97 22.72 3.82
N LEU A 122 12.90 23.68 3.90
CA LEU A 122 14.07 23.61 4.79
C LEU A 122 13.66 23.56 6.27
N ASP A 123 12.53 24.16 6.62
CA ASP A 123 12.00 24.19 7.98
C ASP A 123 11.30 22.89 8.40
N ALA A 124 11.11 21.93 7.48
CA ALA A 124 10.47 20.66 7.80
C ALA A 124 11.39 19.79 8.67
N TYR A 125 10.93 19.47 9.88
CA TYR A 125 11.62 18.50 10.74
C TYR A 125 11.43 17.07 10.21
N LEU A 126 12.41 16.61 9.42
CA LEU A 126 12.42 15.28 8.83
C LEU A 126 13.41 14.33 9.54
N PRO A 127 12.99 13.08 9.82
CA PRO A 127 13.90 12.00 10.18
C PRO A 127 15.04 11.87 9.16
N LEU A 128 16.22 11.43 9.61
CA LEU A 128 17.45 11.33 8.78
C LEU A 128 17.22 10.69 7.40
N ARG A 129 16.47 9.57 7.34
CA ARG A 129 16.19 8.84 6.08
C ARG A 129 15.20 9.53 5.15
N LEU A 130 14.53 10.58 5.62
CA LEU A 130 13.55 11.35 4.83
C LEU A 130 14.13 12.70 4.37
N ARG A 131 15.39 13.01 4.70
CA ARG A 131 16.07 14.23 4.27
C ARG A 131 16.53 14.15 2.81
N PRO A 132 16.82 15.29 2.15
CA PRO A 132 17.17 15.34 0.74
C PRO A 132 18.31 14.40 0.34
N GLU A 133 19.33 14.26 1.19
CA GLU A 133 20.51 13.42 0.93
C GLU A 133 20.15 11.93 0.80
N SER A 134 19.06 11.51 1.45
CA SER A 134 18.56 10.13 1.34
C SER A 134 17.70 9.90 0.09
N MET A 135 17.15 10.96 -0.51
CA MET A 135 16.27 10.87 -1.68
C MET A 135 17.02 10.69 -3.00
N GLU A 136 18.35 10.72 -2.97
CA GLU A 136 19.22 10.36 -4.11
C GLU A 136 19.29 8.85 -4.33
N ARG A 137 18.95 8.06 -3.31
CA ARG A 137 18.94 6.59 -3.38
C ARG A 137 17.65 6.11 -4.04
N LEU A 138 17.77 5.19 -5.00
CA LEU A 138 16.62 4.57 -5.66
C LEU A 138 15.87 3.65 -4.72
N HIS A 139 16.59 2.90 -3.88
CA HIS A 139 16.01 1.92 -2.99
C HIS A 139 15.01 2.55 -2.02
N CYS A 140 13.77 2.06 -2.03
CA CYS A 140 12.65 2.56 -1.24
C CYS A 140 12.23 4.01 -1.52
N LEU A 141 12.66 4.61 -2.64
CA LEU A 141 12.42 6.04 -2.93
C LEU A 141 10.93 6.40 -2.83
N ARG A 142 10.04 5.61 -3.44
CA ARG A 142 8.59 5.85 -3.39
C ARG A 142 8.09 5.88 -1.94
N ALA A 143 8.48 4.90 -1.14
CA ALA A 143 8.05 4.80 0.25
C ALA A 143 8.57 6.00 1.09
N CYS A 144 9.82 6.39 0.89
CA CYS A 144 10.44 7.54 1.53
C CYS A 144 9.74 8.86 1.15
N VAL A 145 9.45 9.07 -0.14
CA VAL A 145 8.73 10.26 -0.60
C VAL A 145 7.32 10.29 -0.02
N ILE A 146 6.56 9.20 -0.08
CA ILE A 146 5.22 9.13 0.53
C ILE A 146 5.28 9.50 2.01
N ARG A 147 6.22 8.92 2.77
CA ARG A 147 6.40 9.24 4.20
C ARG A 147 6.72 10.72 4.42
N SER A 148 7.65 11.28 3.65
CA SER A 148 8.04 12.69 3.79
C SER A 148 6.87 13.65 3.56
N LEU A 149 5.96 13.33 2.62
CA LEU A 149 4.78 14.15 2.36
C LEU A 149 3.87 14.26 3.59
N TYR A 150 3.78 13.23 4.43
CA TYR A 150 3.03 13.31 5.70
C TYR A 150 3.69 14.18 6.77
N HIS A 151 4.91 14.66 6.55
CA HIS A 151 5.56 15.66 7.42
C HIS A 151 5.45 17.08 6.86
N MET A 152 5.44 17.26 5.54
CA MET A 152 5.62 18.59 4.91
C MET A 152 4.46 19.04 4.01
N TYR A 153 3.59 18.14 3.57
CA TYR A 153 2.45 18.47 2.71
C TYR A 153 1.18 18.67 3.54
N GLU A 154 0.72 19.92 3.64
CA GLU A 154 -0.39 20.32 4.54
C GLU A 154 -1.62 19.39 4.46
N PRO A 155 -2.14 19.00 3.27
CA PRO A 155 -3.35 18.19 3.23
C PRO A 155 -3.20 16.82 3.89
N PHE A 156 -1.97 16.29 3.92
CA PHE A 156 -1.65 15.02 4.57
C PHE A 156 -1.40 15.21 6.06
N VAL A 157 -0.69 16.27 6.45
CA VAL A 157 -0.45 16.64 7.85
C VAL A 157 -1.78 16.89 8.58
N SER A 158 -2.66 17.69 7.98
CA SER A 158 -3.99 18.03 8.52
C SER A 158 -4.93 16.83 8.60
N ARG A 159 -4.75 15.82 7.76
CA ARG A 159 -5.52 14.57 7.85
C ARG A 159 -5.10 13.76 9.07
N VAL A 160 -3.81 13.71 9.37
CA VAL A 160 -3.27 12.95 10.49
C VAL A 160 -3.58 13.60 11.84
N SER A 161 -3.56 14.93 11.92
CA SER A 161 -3.79 15.67 13.17
C SER A 161 -5.21 15.55 13.72
N ARG A 162 -6.19 15.20 12.88
CA ARG A 162 -7.61 15.06 13.26
C ARG A 162 -7.97 13.73 13.90
N ASN A 163 -7.02 12.80 14.03
CA ASN A 163 -7.30 11.47 14.59
C ASN A 163 -7.58 11.55 16.09
N PRO A 164 -8.74 11.05 16.57
CA PRO A 164 -9.06 11.06 17.99
C PRO A 164 -8.11 10.14 18.77
N ALA A 165 -7.95 10.42 20.07
CA ALA A 165 -7.09 9.62 20.95
C ALA A 165 -7.60 8.18 21.12
N ILE A 166 -8.91 7.97 20.99
CA ILE A 166 -9.57 6.66 21.02
C ILE A 166 -10.49 6.60 19.79
N PRO A 167 -10.38 5.57 18.95
CA PRO A 167 -11.27 5.38 17.82
C PRO A 167 -12.72 5.22 18.29
N GLU A 168 -13.67 5.87 17.59
CA GLU A 168 -15.10 5.75 17.88
C GLU A 168 -15.62 4.31 17.72
N THR A 169 -15.01 3.55 16.81
CA THR A 169 -15.33 2.14 16.55
C THR A 169 -14.07 1.30 16.61
N THR A 170 -14.21 0.04 17.04
CA THR A 170 -13.06 -0.86 17.11
C THR A 170 -12.57 -1.20 15.68
N PRO A 171 -11.30 -0.90 15.34
CA PRO A 171 -10.73 -1.23 14.05
C PRO A 171 -10.74 -2.75 13.76
N SER A 172 -11.36 -3.15 12.66
CA SER A 172 -11.34 -4.55 12.18
C SER A 172 -10.19 -4.86 11.22
N THR A 173 -9.43 -3.83 10.81
CA THR A 173 -8.38 -3.87 9.78
C THR A 173 -7.16 -4.74 10.13
N LEU A 174 -6.96 -5.04 11.43
CA LEU A 174 -5.85 -5.87 11.91
C LEU A 174 -6.13 -7.36 11.88
N LYS A 175 -7.38 -7.79 11.69
CA LYS A 175 -7.77 -9.20 11.79
C LYS A 175 -6.94 -10.06 10.83
N ASN A 176 -6.46 -11.19 11.33
CA ASN A 176 -5.57 -12.14 10.64
C ASN A 176 -4.19 -11.59 10.26
N SER A 177 -3.73 -10.51 10.91
CA SER A 177 -2.36 -10.01 10.76
C SER A 177 -1.40 -10.73 11.69
N LYS A 178 -0.16 -10.95 11.26
CA LYS A 178 0.90 -11.55 12.09
C LYS A 178 1.55 -10.47 12.95
N CYS A 179 1.68 -10.70 14.26
CA CYS A 179 2.47 -9.86 15.14
C CYS A 179 3.96 -10.11 14.86
N LEU A 180 4.66 -9.12 14.30
CA LEU A 180 6.09 -9.23 13.99
C LEU A 180 6.95 -8.88 15.19
N LEU A 181 6.56 -7.84 15.92
CA LEU A 181 7.32 -7.28 17.03
C LEU A 181 6.33 -6.65 18.02
N PHE A 182 6.62 -6.76 19.31
CA PHE A 182 6.01 -5.90 20.31
C PHE A 182 7.09 -5.34 21.24
N TRP A 183 6.85 -4.15 21.76
CA TRP A 183 7.71 -3.52 22.76
C TRP A 183 6.89 -2.59 23.64
N CYS A 184 7.40 -2.34 24.84
CA CYS A 184 6.82 -1.40 25.79
C CYS A 184 7.86 -0.34 26.14
N ARG A 185 7.43 0.91 26.31
CA ARG A 185 8.27 1.97 26.87
C ARG A 185 7.48 2.79 27.87
N LYS A 186 8.17 3.26 28.92
CA LYS A 186 7.66 4.29 29.81
C LYS A 186 7.71 5.63 29.06
N ILE A 187 6.60 6.37 29.08
CA ILE A 187 6.57 7.75 28.60
C ILE A 187 6.85 8.63 29.81
N GLU A 188 8.03 9.23 29.82
CA GLU A 188 8.41 10.25 30.78
C GLU A 188 8.01 11.62 30.24
N GLY A 189 7.29 12.40 31.05
CA GLY A 189 6.83 13.73 30.69
C GLY A 189 6.44 14.52 31.93
N ASN A 190 6.03 15.78 31.76
CA ASN A 190 5.67 16.69 32.86
C ASN A 190 4.40 16.29 33.64
N ARG A 191 3.80 15.13 33.35
CA ARG A 191 2.64 14.62 34.07
C ARG A 191 3.07 14.00 35.40
N ARG A 192 2.21 14.15 36.42
CA ARG A 192 2.42 13.54 37.74
C ARG A 192 2.40 12.01 37.68
N GLU A 193 1.59 11.44 36.78
CA GLU A 193 1.45 9.99 36.62
C GLU A 193 2.21 9.49 35.38
N PRO A 194 3.01 8.43 35.51
CA PRO A 194 3.72 7.84 34.39
C PRO A 194 2.73 7.17 33.43
N LEU A 195 2.96 7.30 32.13
CA LEU A 195 2.22 6.56 31.11
C LEU A 195 3.08 5.43 30.52
N TRP A 196 2.43 4.38 30.06
CA TRP A 196 3.10 3.24 29.43
C TRP A 196 2.57 3.05 28.01
N GLU A 197 3.48 2.99 27.04
CA GLU A 197 3.15 2.79 25.63
C GLU A 197 3.49 1.36 25.20
N PHE A 198 2.45 0.61 24.85
CA PHE A 198 2.53 -0.71 24.27
C PHE A 198 2.40 -0.61 22.75
N ASN A 199 3.40 -1.13 22.05
CA ASN A 199 3.50 -1.06 20.60
C ASN A 199 3.49 -2.47 20.02
N PHE A 200 2.63 -2.72 19.04
CA PHE A 200 2.53 -3.98 18.31
C PHE A 200 2.64 -3.74 16.82
N LYS A 201 3.73 -4.19 16.20
CA LYS A 201 3.91 -4.14 14.75
C LYS A 201 3.27 -5.37 14.12
N PHE A 202 2.27 -5.15 13.29
CA PHE A 202 1.55 -6.17 12.56
C PHE A 202 1.93 -6.15 11.08
N LYS A 203 1.96 -7.33 10.46
CA LYS A 203 2.00 -7.48 9.00
C LYS A 203 0.73 -8.18 8.54
N LYS A 204 -0.04 -7.52 7.67
CA LYS A 204 -1.23 -8.11 7.07
C LYS A 204 -0.80 -9.30 6.22
N GLN A 205 -1.51 -10.41 6.34
CA GLN A 205 -1.27 -11.52 5.43
C GLN A 205 -1.94 -11.21 4.10
N PRO A 206 -1.28 -11.53 2.97
CA PRO A 206 -1.93 -11.39 1.68
C PRO A 206 -3.20 -12.27 1.70
N PRO A 207 -4.32 -11.79 1.12
CA PRO A 207 -5.47 -12.64 0.95
C PRO A 207 -5.02 -13.86 0.14
N ARG A 208 -5.30 -15.07 0.66
CA ARG A 208 -5.09 -16.30 -0.11
C ARG A 208 -6.14 -16.34 -1.22
N LEU A 209 -5.93 -15.55 -2.26
CA LEU A 209 -6.73 -15.61 -3.48
C LEU A 209 -6.54 -17.00 -4.07
N LYS A 210 -7.66 -17.69 -4.33
CA LYS A 210 -7.65 -18.92 -5.12
C LYS A 210 -7.06 -18.54 -6.49
N SER A 211 -5.98 -19.24 -6.83
CA SER A 211 -5.20 -19.18 -8.07
C SER A 211 -5.98 -18.67 -9.30
N ASN A 212 -5.36 -17.73 -10.03
CA ASN A 212 -5.50 -17.44 -11.48
C ASN A 212 -6.25 -16.18 -11.97
N CYS A 213 -6.78 -15.27 -11.15
CA CYS A 213 -7.57 -14.14 -11.71
C CYS A 213 -6.98 -12.72 -11.58
N CYS A 214 -5.93 -12.48 -10.80
CA CYS A 214 -5.37 -11.12 -10.65
C CYS A 214 -3.91 -11.10 -11.09
N LYS A 215 -3.67 -10.78 -12.37
CA LYS A 215 -2.36 -10.26 -12.79
C LYS A 215 -2.30 -8.82 -12.31
N ASP A 216 -1.92 -8.61 -11.06
CA ASP A 216 -1.66 -7.26 -10.56
C ASP A 216 -0.61 -6.60 -11.46
N LEU A 217 -0.86 -5.35 -11.87
CA LEU A 217 0.09 -4.57 -12.65
C LEU A 217 1.36 -4.36 -11.82
N GLN A 218 2.39 -5.15 -12.11
CA GLN A 218 3.69 -5.00 -11.48
C GLN A 218 4.43 -3.83 -12.13
N PRO A 219 5.13 -2.98 -11.36
CA PRO A 219 5.98 -1.96 -11.93
C PRO A 219 7.03 -2.60 -12.87
N PRO A 220 7.49 -1.88 -13.91
CA PRO A 220 8.59 -2.36 -14.75
C PRO A 220 9.81 -2.75 -13.89
N VAL A 221 10.46 -3.87 -14.22
CA VAL A 221 11.57 -4.46 -13.44
C VAL A 221 12.68 -3.45 -13.17
N GLN A 222 12.99 -2.59 -14.15
CA GLN A 222 13.98 -1.51 -14.03
C GLN A 222 13.67 -0.47 -12.92
N TYR A 223 12.47 -0.47 -12.35
CA TYR A 223 12.07 0.42 -11.25
C TYR A 223 11.83 -0.33 -9.94
N GLU A 224 12.17 -1.62 -9.83
CA GLU A 224 11.92 -2.43 -8.64
C GLU A 224 12.46 -1.79 -7.35
N ASP A 225 13.68 -1.24 -7.39
CA ASP A 225 14.28 -0.54 -6.25
C ASP A 225 13.44 0.65 -5.78
N VAL A 226 12.86 1.42 -6.72
CA VAL A 226 12.00 2.57 -6.42
C VAL A 226 10.77 2.16 -5.63
N HIS A 227 10.20 0.99 -5.95
CA HIS A 227 8.95 0.47 -5.37
C HIS A 227 9.16 -0.43 -4.17
N THR A 228 10.40 -0.80 -3.84
CA THR A 228 10.68 -1.61 -2.66
C THR A 228 10.17 -0.91 -1.41
N ASN A 229 9.46 -1.63 -0.54
CA ASN A 229 8.99 -1.10 0.73
C ASN A 229 9.06 -2.21 1.79
N PRO A 230 10.03 -2.17 2.73
CA PRO A 230 10.19 -3.22 3.74
C PRO A 230 8.99 -3.27 4.70
N ASP A 231 8.28 -2.15 4.86
CA ASP A 231 7.12 -2.01 5.73
C ASP A 231 5.80 -2.12 4.94
N GLN A 232 5.86 -2.62 3.70
CA GLN A 232 4.66 -2.89 2.92
C GLN A 232 3.71 -3.81 3.70
N ASP A 233 2.44 -3.43 3.71
CA ASP A 233 1.35 -4.10 4.44
C ASP A 233 1.56 -4.19 5.96
N CYS A 234 2.49 -3.41 6.51
CA CYS A 234 2.69 -3.28 7.94
C CYS A 234 1.87 -2.13 8.53
N CYS A 235 1.48 -2.29 9.79
CA CYS A 235 0.84 -1.28 10.60
C CYS A 235 1.28 -1.44 12.06
N LEU A 236 1.17 -0.36 12.82
CA LEU A 236 1.58 -0.30 14.22
C LEU A 236 0.36 0.05 15.08
N LEU A 237 -0.01 -0.86 15.97
CA LEU A 237 -0.97 -0.57 17.02
C LEU A 237 -0.21 -0.02 18.23
N GLN A 238 -0.52 1.21 18.61
CA GLN A 238 0.00 1.85 19.80
C GLN A 238 -1.12 2.03 20.83
N ILE A 239 -0.91 1.52 22.03
CA ILE A 239 -1.87 1.63 23.13
C ILE A 239 -1.14 2.25 24.31
N THR A 240 -1.69 3.32 24.86
CA THR A 240 -1.15 3.99 26.03
C THR A 240 -2.04 3.71 27.23
N THR A 241 -1.46 3.28 28.34
CA THR A 241 -2.15 3.00 29.61
C THR A 241 -1.58 3.84 30.75
N LEU A 242 -2.33 3.93 31.85
CA LEU A 242 -1.86 4.60 33.07
C LEU A 242 -0.92 3.69 33.88
N ASN A 243 -1.15 2.38 33.85
CA ASN A 243 -0.35 1.42 34.61
C ASN A 243 0.51 0.55 33.70
N PHE A 244 1.65 0.12 34.21
CA PHE A 244 2.40 -0.95 33.57
C PHE A 244 1.63 -2.26 33.69
N ILE A 245 1.60 -3.02 32.60
CA ILE A 245 0.88 -4.29 32.49
C ILE A 245 1.85 -5.28 31.88
N PHE A 246 2.07 -6.40 32.58
CA PHE A 246 2.92 -7.46 32.08
C PHE A 246 2.22 -8.19 30.93
N LEU A 247 2.92 -8.38 29.81
CA LEU A 247 2.38 -9.01 28.62
C LEU A 247 3.02 -10.39 28.38
N PRO A 248 2.22 -11.40 28.02
CA PRO A 248 2.75 -12.64 27.46
C PRO A 248 3.42 -12.40 26.10
N VAL A 249 4.34 -13.29 25.72
CA VAL A 249 5.01 -13.22 24.41
C VAL A 249 4.02 -13.59 23.31
N VAL A 250 3.74 -12.64 22.42
CA VAL A 250 2.80 -12.81 21.29
C VAL A 250 3.45 -12.64 19.91
N MET A 251 4.78 -12.48 19.87
CA MET A 251 5.52 -12.39 18.61
C MET A 251 5.36 -13.67 17.80
N GLY A 252 5.10 -13.52 16.50
CA GLY A 252 4.86 -14.63 15.58
C GLY A 252 3.39 -15.08 15.51
N MET A 253 2.57 -14.76 16.51
CA MET A 253 1.17 -15.16 16.55
C MET A 253 0.29 -14.33 15.59
N ILE A 254 -0.87 -14.87 15.26
CA ILE A 254 -1.90 -14.22 14.45
C ILE A 254 -2.88 -13.47 15.34
N PHE A 255 -3.09 -12.20 15.02
CA PHE A 255 -4.05 -11.34 15.68
C PHE A 255 -5.48 -11.62 15.19
N THR A 256 -6.39 -11.98 16.09
CA THR A 256 -7.73 -12.46 15.71
C THR A 256 -8.87 -11.57 16.19
N LEU A 257 -8.68 -10.91 17.34
CA LEU A 257 -9.69 -10.03 17.93
C LEU A 257 -9.06 -8.77 18.51
N PHE A 258 -9.69 -7.64 18.19
CA PHE A 258 -9.53 -6.37 18.87
C PHE A 258 -10.89 -5.96 19.42
N THR A 259 -10.97 -5.56 20.68
CA THR A 259 -12.18 -4.92 21.25
C THR A 259 -11.77 -3.78 22.17
N ILE A 260 -12.43 -2.64 22.01
CA ILE A 260 -12.35 -1.50 22.92
C ILE A 260 -13.68 -1.43 23.67
N ASN A 261 -13.63 -1.61 24.98
CA ASN A 261 -14.78 -1.55 25.89
C ASN A 261 -14.53 -0.48 26.96
N VAL A 262 -15.50 -0.29 27.84
CA VAL A 262 -15.33 0.51 29.06
C VAL A 262 -14.77 -0.37 30.19
N SER A 263 -13.93 0.20 31.05
CA SER A 263 -13.43 -0.43 32.28
C SER A 263 -14.56 -0.72 33.28
N THR A 264 -14.29 -1.56 34.29
CA THR A 264 -15.30 -1.95 35.29
C THR A 264 -15.78 -0.79 36.16
N ASP A 265 -14.92 0.19 36.40
CA ASP A 265 -15.25 1.42 37.14
C ASP A 265 -15.96 2.47 36.26
N MET A 266 -16.15 2.19 34.96
CA MET A 266 -16.77 3.07 33.98
C MET A 266 -16.03 4.40 33.73
N ARG A 267 -14.78 4.52 34.18
CA ARG A 267 -13.99 5.77 34.07
C ARG A 267 -13.01 5.78 32.92
N HIS A 268 -12.61 4.61 32.44
CA HIS A 268 -11.56 4.44 31.44
C HIS A 268 -12.00 3.50 30.32
N HIS A 269 -11.21 3.48 29.27
CA HIS A 269 -11.36 2.44 28.25
C HIS A 269 -10.54 1.22 28.65
N ARG A 270 -10.99 0.05 28.21
CA ARG A 270 -10.33 -1.23 28.36
C ARG A 270 -10.15 -1.82 26.97
N VAL A 271 -8.93 -2.20 26.65
CA VAL A 271 -8.60 -2.88 25.40
C VAL A 271 -8.37 -4.35 25.65
N ARG A 272 -9.00 -5.20 24.83
CA ARG A 272 -8.72 -6.64 24.78
C ARG A 272 -8.21 -7.01 23.38
N LEU A 273 -7.11 -7.76 23.39
CA LEU A 273 -6.43 -8.29 22.23
C LEU A 273 -6.39 -9.82 22.35
N VAL A 274 -6.63 -10.54 21.26
CA VAL A 274 -6.53 -12.01 21.23
C VAL A 274 -5.61 -12.45 20.10
N PHE A 275 -4.70 -13.36 20.44
CA PHE A 275 -3.70 -13.92 19.55
C PHE A 275 -3.82 -15.45 19.49
N GLN A 276 -3.57 -16.02 18.32
CA GLN A 276 -3.61 -17.47 18.07
C GLN A 276 -2.40 -17.94 17.26
N ASP A 277 -2.03 -19.20 17.40
CA ASP A 277 -0.89 -19.79 16.67
C ASP A 277 -1.16 -19.99 15.17
N SER A 278 -2.44 -20.01 14.78
CA SER A 278 -2.86 -20.21 13.39
C SER A 278 -3.98 -19.25 12.99
N PRO A 279 -4.10 -18.89 11.70
CA PRO A 279 -5.15 -17.98 11.24
C PRO A 279 -6.53 -18.63 11.34
N VAL A 280 -7.53 -17.83 11.72
CA VAL A 280 -8.92 -18.28 11.79
C VAL A 280 -9.46 -18.40 10.37
N TRP A 281 -9.76 -19.64 9.95
CA TRP A 281 -10.39 -19.90 8.66
C TRP A 281 -11.82 -19.36 8.65
N ASN A 282 -12.14 -18.57 7.62
CA ASN A 282 -13.47 -17.99 7.43
C ASN A 282 -14.57 -19.08 7.50
N GLY A 283 -15.58 -18.87 8.36
CA GLY A 283 -16.75 -19.75 8.50
C GLY A 283 -16.80 -20.59 9.79
N LYS A 284 -15.67 -20.80 10.48
CA LYS A 284 -15.69 -21.39 11.83
C LYS A 284 -15.73 -20.27 12.87
N LYS A 285 -16.74 -20.29 13.76
CA LYS A 285 -16.75 -19.40 14.93
C LYS A 285 -15.43 -19.62 15.69
N PRO A 286 -14.63 -18.58 15.95
CA PRO A 286 -13.49 -18.73 16.83
C PRO A 286 -14.01 -19.26 18.17
N ARG A 287 -13.40 -20.34 18.67
CA ARG A 287 -13.69 -20.77 20.05
C ARG A 287 -13.24 -19.61 20.94
N LEU A 288 -14.19 -18.95 21.59
CA LEU A 288 -14.01 -17.64 22.23
C LEU A 288 -12.89 -17.62 23.29
N ASP A 289 -12.51 -18.80 23.79
CA ASP A 289 -11.50 -19.02 24.83
C ASP A 289 -10.17 -19.64 24.35
N GLN A 290 -10.00 -19.90 23.05
CA GLN A 290 -8.72 -20.40 22.53
C GLN A 290 -7.86 -19.25 22.01
N GLY A 291 -6.77 -18.98 22.71
CA GLY A 291 -5.76 -18.00 22.32
C GLY A 291 -5.18 -17.25 23.51
N VAL A 292 -4.01 -16.63 23.30
CA VAL A 292 -3.38 -15.75 24.29
C VAL A 292 -4.16 -14.44 24.31
N GLN A 293 -4.75 -14.14 25.48
CA GLN A 293 -5.51 -12.92 25.68
C GLN A 293 -4.67 -11.88 26.41
N ILE A 294 -4.69 -10.66 25.89
CA ILE A 294 -4.06 -9.50 26.51
C ILE A 294 -5.17 -8.50 26.84
N VAL A 295 -5.19 -8.07 28.09
CA VAL A 295 -6.10 -7.03 28.57
C VAL A 295 -5.27 -5.85 29.05
N LEU A 296 -5.56 -4.68 28.48
CA LEU A 296 -4.96 -3.41 28.86
C LEU A 296 -6.06 -2.54 29.48
N ASP A 297 -5.91 -2.19 30.76
CA ASP A 297 -6.87 -1.42 31.56
C ASP A 297 -6.10 -0.75 32.73
N PRO A 298 -6.18 0.58 32.94
CA PRO A 298 -6.93 1.59 32.18
C PRO A 298 -6.17 2.15 30.97
N VAL A 299 -6.89 2.29 29.85
CA VAL A 299 -6.37 2.82 28.57
C VAL A 299 -6.63 4.32 28.48
N HIS A 300 -5.56 5.06 28.17
CA HIS A 300 -5.56 6.49 27.89
C HIS A 300 -5.78 6.78 26.40
N SER A 301 -5.13 6.04 25.50
CA SER A 301 -5.27 6.24 24.06
C SER A 301 -4.94 4.99 23.24
N VAL A 302 -5.53 4.90 22.05
CA VAL A 302 -5.35 3.83 21.08
C VAL A 302 -5.12 4.46 19.71
N ARG A 303 -3.99 4.17 19.08
CA ARG A 303 -3.67 4.64 17.73
C ARG A 303 -3.31 3.47 16.84
N LEU A 304 -3.87 3.44 15.64
CA LEU A 304 -3.47 2.53 14.58
C LEU A 304 -2.75 3.34 13.50
N LEU A 305 -1.45 3.08 13.34
CA LEU A 305 -0.60 3.80 12.41
C LEU A 305 -0.26 2.92 11.22
N ASP A 306 -0.56 3.39 10.01
CA ASP A 306 -0.03 2.76 8.79
C ASP A 306 1.47 3.03 8.63
N TRP A 307 2.16 2.24 7.80
CA TRP A 307 3.60 2.35 7.55
C TRP A 307 4.07 3.72 7.06
N TRP A 308 3.18 4.52 6.46
CA TRP A 308 3.48 5.86 5.96
C TRP A 308 3.33 6.96 7.02
N HIS A 309 2.77 6.65 8.19
CA HIS A 309 2.45 7.64 9.21
C HIS A 309 3.71 8.28 9.81
N PRO A 310 3.72 9.60 10.12
CA PRO A 310 4.91 10.29 10.66
C PRO A 310 5.47 9.70 11.96
N GLN A 311 4.58 9.21 12.83
CA GLN A 311 4.94 8.55 14.09
C GLN A 311 5.29 7.06 13.93
N TYR A 312 5.21 6.50 12.72
CA TYR A 312 5.60 5.11 12.48
C TYR A 312 7.14 4.99 12.56
N PRO A 313 7.70 4.08 13.38
CA PRO A 313 9.14 3.91 13.53
C PRO A 313 9.83 3.64 12.19
N VAL A 314 10.96 4.29 11.94
CA VAL A 314 11.74 4.06 10.72
C VAL A 314 12.48 2.74 10.87
N SER A 315 12.28 1.79 9.95
CA SER A 315 13.08 0.56 9.91
C SER A 315 14.55 0.90 9.63
N LEU A 316 15.46 0.39 10.46
CA LEU A 316 16.91 0.56 10.29
C LEU A 316 17.49 -0.33 9.16
N LYS A 317 16.74 -1.33 8.69
CA LYS A 317 17.22 -2.36 7.74
C LYS A 317 16.91 -2.06 6.27
N ALA A 318 16.85 -0.80 5.86
CA ALA A 318 16.65 -0.44 4.46
C ALA A 318 17.57 0.71 4.04
#